data_AF-A0A3B0CJM1-F1
#
_entry.id   AF-A0A3B0CJM1-F1
#
_cell.length_a   1.000
_cell.length_b   1.000
_cell.length_c   1.000
_cell.angle_alpha   90.00
_cell.angle_beta   90.00
_cell.angle_gamma   90.00
#
_symmetry.space_group_name_H-M   'P 1'
#
loop_
_entity.id
_entity.type
_entity.pdbx_description
1 polymer ?
#
loop_
_entity_poly.entity_id
_entity_poly.type
_entity_poly.pdbx_seq_one_letter_code
_entity_poly.pdbx_strand_id
1 'polypeptide(L)'
;MKIPVTGFVMDNGDSDTHHSHKLYITSWNGRPVHVHAFSGVTSVNDGHSHQYASWTAPAPTGMSHVHSYHTVTSLDFGHTHIIQGTTGPAIELPGGGHYHLFEGYTTIDGSQPHSHSYAGRTGNEMSSMQ
;
A
#
# COMPACT_ATOMS: atom_id res chain seq x y z
N MET A 1 -18.94 -16.65 15.48
CA MET A 1 -19.38 -15.72 14.40
C MET A 1 -18.57 -16.02 13.15
N LYS A 2 -19.19 -16.14 11.97
CA LYS A 2 -18.49 -16.36 10.69
C LYS A 2 -18.58 -15.08 9.86
N ILE A 3 -17.46 -14.52 9.43
CA ILE A 3 -17.42 -13.34 8.56
C ILE A 3 -17.07 -13.84 7.15
N PRO A 4 -17.96 -13.71 6.16
CA PRO A 4 -17.64 -14.09 4.78
C PRO A 4 -16.62 -13.12 4.17
N VAL A 5 -15.64 -13.68 3.47
CA VAL A 5 -14.59 -12.94 2.75
C VAL A 5 -14.59 -13.43 1.31
N THR A 6 -14.64 -12.52 0.35
CA THR A 6 -14.46 -12.83 -1.09
C THR A 6 -13.12 -12.29 -1.54
N GLY A 7 -12.46 -12.99 -2.46
CA GLY A 7 -11.15 -12.60 -2.93
C GLY A 7 -10.57 -13.56 -3.97
N PHE A 8 -9.35 -13.30 -4.40
CA PHE A 8 -8.58 -14.16 -5.28
C PHE A 8 -7.24 -14.51 -4.63
N VAL A 9 -6.80 -15.74 -4.84
CA VAL A 9 -5.47 -16.22 -4.44
C VAL A 9 -4.65 -16.29 -5.71
N MET A 10 -3.55 -15.53 -5.77
CA MET A 10 -2.62 -15.61 -6.89
C MET A 10 -1.50 -16.58 -6.54
N ASP A 11 -1.28 -17.54 -7.43
CA ASP A 11 -0.11 -18.40 -7.39
C ASP A 11 1.04 -17.72 -8.13
N ASN A 12 2.21 -17.67 -7.48
CA ASN A 12 3.40 -17.03 -8.03
C ASN A 12 4.29 -18.04 -8.80
N GLY A 13 3.88 -19.31 -8.90
CA GLY A 13 4.50 -20.31 -9.76
C GLY A 13 5.83 -20.89 -9.26
N ASP A 14 6.19 -20.65 -8.00
CA ASP A 14 7.39 -21.25 -7.39
C ASP A 14 7.09 -22.68 -6.93
N SER A 15 7.88 -23.64 -7.40
CA SER A 15 7.70 -25.07 -7.11
C SER A 15 8.30 -25.50 -5.77
N ASP A 16 8.69 -24.57 -4.91
CA ASP A 16 9.29 -24.90 -3.62
C ASP A 16 8.22 -25.34 -2.60
N THR A 17 8.63 -26.24 -1.73
CA THR A 17 7.78 -26.86 -0.70
C THR A 17 7.36 -25.90 0.42
N HIS A 18 8.02 -24.73 0.53
CA HIS A 18 7.66 -23.63 1.44
C HIS A 18 7.41 -22.34 0.65
N HIS A 19 6.28 -22.25 -0.02
CA HIS A 19 5.84 -21.00 -0.66
C HIS A 19 4.65 -20.36 0.08
N SER A 20 4.41 -19.09 -0.21
CA SER A 20 3.28 -18.33 0.31
C SER A 20 2.45 -17.78 -0.84
N HIS A 21 1.14 -17.65 -0.64
CA HIS A 21 0.25 -17.00 -1.60
C HIS A 21 -0.21 -15.65 -1.08
N LYS A 22 -0.37 -14.70 -1.99
CA LYS A 22 -1.06 -13.44 -1.70
C LYS A 22 -2.55 -13.63 -1.86
N LEU A 23 -3.28 -13.49 -0.77
CA LEU A 23 -4.74 -13.39 -0.77
C LEU A 23 -5.15 -11.94 -0.98
N TYR A 24 -5.88 -11.68 -2.05
CA TYR A 24 -6.46 -10.37 -2.35
C TYR A 24 -7.93 -10.38 -1.99
N ILE A 25 -8.30 -9.68 -0.94
CA ILE A 25 -9.68 -9.58 -0.47
C ILE A 25 -10.41 -8.52 -1.28
N THR A 26 -11.55 -8.87 -1.86
CA THR A 26 -12.46 -7.96 -2.57
C THR A 26 -13.67 -7.56 -1.74
N SER A 27 -14.06 -8.37 -0.75
CA SER A 27 -15.14 -8.01 0.18
C SER A 27 -14.93 -8.55 1.59
N TRP A 28 -15.40 -7.81 2.59
CA TRP A 28 -15.42 -8.21 4.00
C TRP A 28 -16.84 -8.12 4.54
N ASN A 29 -17.39 -9.25 4.98
CA ASN A 29 -18.79 -9.37 5.40
C ASN A 29 -19.80 -8.92 4.31
N GLY A 30 -19.49 -9.21 3.04
CA GLY A 30 -20.31 -8.80 1.89
C GLY A 30 -20.22 -7.32 1.52
N ARG A 31 -19.35 -6.53 2.16
CA ARG A 31 -19.08 -5.14 1.79
C ARG A 31 -17.82 -5.05 0.93
N PRO A 32 -17.87 -4.40 -0.24
CA PRO A 32 -16.69 -4.04 -1.02
C PRO A 32 -15.62 -3.41 -0.13
N VAL A 33 -14.36 -3.82 -0.31
CA VAL A 33 -13.25 -3.13 0.34
C VAL A 33 -12.96 -1.84 -0.41
N HIS A 34 -12.94 -0.74 0.32
CA HIS A 34 -12.57 0.57 -0.23
C HIS A 34 -11.08 0.78 -0.02
N VAL A 35 -10.31 0.84 -1.10
CA VAL A 35 -8.84 0.91 -1.10
C VAL A 35 -8.33 1.76 -2.28
N HIS A 36 -7.10 2.26 -2.17
CA HIS A 36 -6.45 3.00 -3.25
C HIS A 36 -5.06 2.44 -3.55
N ALA A 37 -4.69 2.38 -4.82
CA ALA A 37 -3.32 2.09 -5.22
C ALA A 37 -2.41 3.28 -4.92
N PHE A 38 -1.15 3.02 -4.59
CA PHE A 38 -0.12 4.05 -4.50
C PHE A 38 1.24 3.51 -4.97
N SER A 39 2.08 4.38 -5.50
CA SER A 39 3.44 4.06 -5.94
C SER A 39 4.31 5.31 -5.97
N GLY A 40 5.62 5.14 -6.05
CA GLY A 40 6.57 6.23 -6.15
C GLY A 40 8.02 5.79 -6.07
N VAL A 41 8.89 6.77 -5.92
CA VAL A 41 10.34 6.62 -5.73
C VAL A 41 10.74 7.46 -4.52
N THR A 42 11.58 6.93 -3.65
CA THR A 42 12.07 7.65 -2.48
C THR A 42 13.11 8.71 -2.85
N SER A 43 13.42 9.63 -1.94
CA SER A 43 14.53 10.57 -2.09
C SER A 43 15.87 9.85 -2.25
N VAL A 44 16.87 10.51 -2.83
CA VAL A 44 18.24 9.96 -2.82
C VAL A 44 18.89 10.18 -1.46
N ASN A 45 19.37 9.10 -0.84
CA ASN A 45 20.24 9.12 0.35
C ASN A 45 21.28 8.00 0.21
N ASP A 46 22.46 8.18 0.78
CA ASP A 46 23.59 7.25 0.62
C ASP A 46 23.84 6.82 -0.85
N GLY A 47 23.66 7.76 -1.78
CA GLY A 47 23.90 7.56 -3.21
C GLY A 47 22.83 6.78 -3.98
N HIS A 48 21.69 6.41 -3.39
CA HIS A 48 20.63 5.68 -4.09
C HIS A 48 19.21 6.01 -3.60
N SER A 49 18.21 5.44 -4.26
CA SER A 49 16.78 5.56 -3.99
C SER A 49 16.11 4.22 -4.24
N HIS A 50 14.89 4.03 -3.70
CA HIS A 50 14.12 2.82 -3.94
C HIS A 50 12.76 3.15 -4.56
N GLN A 51 12.23 2.21 -5.36
CA GLN A 51 10.87 2.25 -5.87
C GLN A 51 9.91 1.56 -4.90
N TYR A 52 8.62 1.91 -4.96
CA TYR A 52 7.58 1.22 -4.21
C TYR A 52 6.24 1.26 -4.95
N ALA A 53 5.42 0.23 -4.75
CA ALA A 53 4.03 0.18 -5.19
C ALA A 53 3.21 -0.74 -4.27
N SER A 54 2.01 -0.33 -3.88
CA SER A 54 1.11 -1.13 -3.04
C SER A 54 -0.32 -0.58 -3.08
N TRP A 55 -1.19 -1.14 -2.23
CA TRP A 55 -2.55 -0.69 -1.96
C TRP A 55 -2.67 -0.24 -0.51
N THR A 56 -3.51 0.75 -0.26
CA THR A 56 -3.89 1.11 1.10
C THR A 56 -4.71 -0.01 1.76
N ALA A 57 -4.70 -0.06 3.09
CA ALA A 57 -5.62 -0.89 3.84
C ALA A 57 -7.07 -0.36 3.73
N PRO A 58 -8.09 -1.20 3.95
CA PRO A 58 -9.47 -0.75 4.00
C PRO A 58 -9.65 0.39 5.02
N ALA A 59 -10.39 1.43 4.63
CA ALA A 59 -10.67 2.55 5.53
C ALA A 59 -11.50 2.06 6.76
N PRO A 60 -11.13 2.46 7.99
CA PRO A 60 -11.96 2.23 9.16
C PRO A 60 -13.34 2.87 9.00
N THR A 61 -14.38 2.24 9.55
CA THR A 61 -15.73 2.83 9.57
C THR A 61 -15.79 3.99 10.56
N GLY A 62 -16.09 5.22 10.12
CA GLY A 62 -16.20 6.38 11.01
C GLY A 62 -16.05 7.74 10.31
N MET A 63 -15.87 8.81 11.11
CA MET A 63 -15.59 10.18 10.62
C MET A 63 -14.09 10.38 10.33
N SER A 64 -13.79 11.14 9.28
CA SER A 64 -12.47 11.30 8.62
C SER A 64 -12.05 10.09 7.78
N HIS A 65 -12.39 10.12 6.49
CA HIS A 65 -12.00 9.08 5.54
C HIS A 65 -10.49 9.14 5.30
N VAL A 66 -9.77 8.16 5.83
CA VAL A 66 -8.32 7.99 5.72
C VAL A 66 -8.00 6.51 5.62
N HIS A 67 -6.81 6.20 5.11
CA HIS A 67 -6.35 4.82 5.03
C HIS A 67 -4.99 4.65 5.68
N SER A 68 -4.80 3.54 6.38
CA SER A 68 -3.45 3.06 6.70
C SER A 68 -2.78 2.48 5.46
N TYR A 69 -1.45 2.54 5.40
CA TYR A 69 -0.67 1.92 4.34
C TYR A 69 0.60 1.28 4.92
N HIS A 70 1.05 0.22 4.25
CA HIS A 70 2.29 -0.49 4.52
C HIS A 70 2.83 -1.03 3.20
N THR A 71 4.12 -0.86 2.94
CA THR A 71 4.81 -1.53 1.83
C THR A 71 6.30 -1.67 2.11
N VAL A 72 6.94 -2.56 1.35
CA VAL A 72 8.39 -2.73 1.30
C VAL A 72 8.89 -2.18 -0.03
N THR A 73 9.97 -1.43 0.00
CA THR A 73 10.57 -0.87 -1.22
C THR A 73 11.25 -1.96 -2.06
N SER A 74 11.64 -1.63 -3.29
CA SER A 74 12.50 -2.48 -4.12
C SER A 74 13.83 -2.77 -3.39
N LEU A 75 14.41 -3.94 -3.70
CA LEU A 75 15.75 -4.32 -3.26
C LEU A 75 16.77 -3.60 -4.13
N ASP A 76 17.37 -2.55 -3.59
CA ASP A 76 18.42 -1.77 -4.24
C ASP A 76 19.63 -1.71 -3.31
N PHE A 77 20.84 -1.78 -3.88
CA PHE A 77 22.09 -1.74 -3.10
C PHE A 77 22.11 -2.71 -1.91
N GLY A 78 21.52 -3.88 -2.09
CA GLY A 78 21.54 -4.98 -1.13
C GLY A 78 20.58 -4.87 0.05
N HIS A 79 19.66 -3.91 0.08
CA HIS A 79 18.64 -3.82 1.13
C HIS A 79 17.31 -3.20 0.64
N THR A 80 16.32 -3.25 1.52
CA THR A 80 14.98 -2.69 1.34
C THR A 80 14.65 -1.82 2.54
N HIS A 81 13.62 -0.98 2.42
CA HIS A 81 13.02 -0.31 3.57
C HIS A 81 11.52 -0.56 3.68
N ILE A 82 10.98 -0.32 4.87
CA ILE A 82 9.54 -0.29 5.14
C ILE A 82 9.03 1.14 5.01
N ILE A 83 7.91 1.30 4.29
CA ILE A 83 7.08 2.50 4.21
C ILE A 83 5.76 2.18 4.92
N GLN A 84 5.38 2.99 5.91
CA GLN A 84 4.12 2.82 6.62
C GLN A 84 3.59 4.14 7.17
N GLY A 85 2.27 4.25 7.28
CA GLY A 85 1.63 5.44 7.82
C GLY A 85 0.11 5.45 7.61
N THR A 86 -0.48 6.63 7.75
CA THR A 86 -1.89 6.91 7.46
C THR A 86 -1.96 8.07 6.48
N THR A 87 -2.83 7.97 5.49
CA THR A 87 -3.02 9.04 4.50
C THR A 87 -3.65 10.27 5.13
N GLY A 88 -3.54 11.42 4.43
CA GLY A 88 -4.37 12.59 4.70
C GLY A 88 -5.85 12.36 4.37
N PRO A 89 -6.71 13.37 4.62
CA PRO A 89 -8.13 13.30 4.30
C PRO A 89 -8.38 13.13 2.79
N ALA A 90 -9.57 12.66 2.44
CA ALA A 90 -10.01 12.56 1.05
C ALA A 90 -9.99 13.93 0.35
N ILE A 91 -9.49 13.95 -0.89
CA ILE A 91 -9.53 15.09 -1.79
C ILE A 91 -10.35 14.69 -3.01
N GLU A 92 -11.52 15.32 -3.14
CA GLU A 92 -12.51 15.04 -4.18
C GLU A 92 -11.98 15.35 -5.59
N LEU A 93 -12.30 14.49 -6.55
CA LEU A 93 -12.01 14.69 -7.97
C LEU A 93 -13.21 15.29 -8.71
N PRO A 94 -12.98 16.16 -9.71
CA PRO A 94 -14.04 16.56 -10.63
C PRO A 94 -14.61 15.32 -11.36
N GLY A 95 -15.91 15.06 -11.19
CA GLY A 95 -16.57 13.89 -11.80
C GLY A 95 -16.78 12.69 -10.86
N GLY A 96 -16.40 12.81 -9.59
CA GLY A 96 -16.63 11.80 -8.56
C GLY A 96 -15.38 10.97 -8.22
N GLY A 97 -15.43 10.34 -7.04
CA GLY A 97 -14.30 9.67 -6.41
C GLY A 97 -13.32 10.66 -5.77
N HIS A 98 -12.28 10.12 -5.13
CA HIS A 98 -11.29 10.91 -4.43
C HIS A 98 -9.92 10.23 -4.42
N TYR A 99 -8.91 10.99 -4.01
CA TYR A 99 -7.58 10.48 -3.69
C TYR A 99 -7.14 10.98 -2.32
N HIS A 100 -6.03 10.46 -1.83
CA HIS A 100 -5.38 10.93 -0.62
C HIS A 100 -3.92 11.31 -0.85
N LEU A 101 -3.42 12.25 -0.06
CA LEU A 101 -1.98 12.54 0.02
C LEU A 101 -1.33 11.66 1.10
N PHE A 102 -0.05 11.35 0.92
CA PHE A 102 0.76 10.66 1.92
C PHE A 102 2.22 11.13 1.83
N GLU A 103 2.91 11.10 2.97
CA GLU A 103 4.32 11.44 3.08
C GLU A 103 4.91 10.81 4.34
N GLY A 104 6.24 10.70 4.39
CA GLY A 104 6.96 10.20 5.56
C GLY A 104 8.41 9.87 5.28
N TYR A 105 8.98 9.06 6.17
CA TYR A 105 10.32 8.50 6.05
C TYR A 105 10.26 6.99 6.15
N THR A 106 11.15 6.33 5.43
CA THR A 106 11.34 4.89 5.52
C THR A 106 11.95 4.50 6.87
N THR A 107 11.93 3.21 7.20
CA THR A 107 12.80 2.66 8.25
C THR A 107 14.29 2.92 7.95
N ILE A 108 15.13 2.79 8.98
CA ILE A 108 16.58 2.82 8.84
C ILE A 108 17.07 1.39 8.61
N ASP A 109 17.64 1.12 7.45
CA ASP A 109 18.11 -0.21 7.05
C ASP A 109 19.44 -0.12 6.28
N GLY A 110 19.98 -1.28 5.88
CA GLY A 110 21.23 -1.39 5.14
C GLY A 110 22.47 -1.55 6.03
N SER A 111 23.57 -2.04 5.43
CA SER A 111 24.86 -2.16 6.13
C SER A 111 25.49 -0.81 6.44
N GLN A 112 25.17 0.21 5.64
CA GLN A 112 25.39 1.63 5.93
C GLN A 112 24.02 2.21 6.30
N PRO A 113 23.68 2.33 7.59
CA PRO A 113 22.31 2.63 8.00
C PRO A 113 21.84 4.01 7.53
N HIS A 114 20.75 4.07 6.75
CA HIS A 114 20.13 5.32 6.32
C HIS A 114 18.62 5.15 6.08
N SER A 115 17.93 6.26 5.86
CA SER A 115 16.50 6.30 5.50
C SER A 115 16.26 7.27 4.35
N HIS A 116 15.11 7.13 3.69
CA HIS A 116 14.70 8.02 2.61
C HIS A 116 13.38 8.71 2.97
N SER A 117 13.20 9.96 2.52
CA SER A 117 11.87 10.58 2.53
C SER A 117 11.06 10.10 1.33
N TYR A 118 9.74 10.14 1.47
CA TYR A 118 8.79 9.88 0.40
C TYR A 118 7.56 10.78 0.54
N ALA A 119 6.93 11.09 -0.59
CA ALA A 119 5.65 11.79 -0.65
C ALA A 119 4.92 11.42 -1.95
N GLY A 120 3.60 11.48 -1.94
CA GLY A 120 2.80 11.19 -3.12
C GLY A 120 1.31 11.34 -2.91
N ARG A 121 0.56 10.92 -3.93
CA ARG A 121 -0.90 10.78 -3.87
C ARG A 121 -1.31 9.37 -4.25
N THR A 122 -2.39 8.89 -3.69
CA THR A 122 -3.00 7.65 -4.12
C THR A 122 -3.66 7.83 -5.50
N GLY A 123 -3.98 6.71 -6.16
CA GLY A 123 -4.90 6.71 -7.29
C GLY A 123 -6.34 7.05 -6.85
N ASN A 124 -7.23 7.16 -7.83
CA ASN A 124 -8.67 7.24 -7.58
C ASN A 124 -9.15 6.00 -6.79
N GLU A 125 -10.28 6.12 -6.11
CA GLU A 125 -10.91 4.97 -5.45
C GLU A 125 -11.14 3.83 -6.45
N MET A 126 -10.76 2.61 -6.06
CA MET A 126 -11.27 1.41 -6.71
C MET A 126 -12.34 0.83 -5.79
N SER A 127 -13.61 1.13 -6.09
CA SER A 127 -14.68 0.25 -5.62
C SER A 127 -14.62 -1.01 -6.47
N SER A 128 -14.50 -2.19 -5.84
CA SER A 128 -14.72 -3.43 -6.57
C SER A 128 -16.12 -3.33 -7.18
N MET A 129 -16.19 -3.22 -8.50
CA MET A 129 -17.42 -3.00 -9.25
C MET A 129 -18.49 -4.01 -8.82
N GLN A 130 -19.73 -3.52 -8.71
CA GLN A 130 -20.95 -4.31 -8.48
C GLN A 130 -21.11 -5.41 -9.52
#